data_AF-A0A7H9AU38-F1
#
_entry.id   AF-A0A7H9AU38-F1
#
_cell.length_a   1.000
_cell.length_b   1.000
_cell.length_c   1.000
_cell.angle_alpha   90.00
_cell.angle_beta   90.00
_cell.angle_gamma   90.00
#
_symmetry.space_group_name_H-M   'P 1'
#
loop_
_entity.id
_entity.type
_entity.pdbx_description
1 polymer ?
#
loop_
_entity_poly.entity_id
_entity_poly.type
_entity_poly.pdbx_seq_one_letter_code
_entity_poly.pdbx_strand_id
1 'polypeptide(L)'
;MTTVGYGDKAPKSGFGKIAALVLMFTGLLFISGLTASIASSLTVTQLNSDPDSFNEFKERKVGSVKNTGTTGFLKAHFFKDIHLYDNVTEGLIDLKDNKIEAFMYDEPILKYRIQQDSTLGRLNILPVKFDVQFYAFGLAKDQTVLEQAISQRILEIMETNEWQVLLSEYGLTEI
;
A
#
# COMPACT_ATOMS: atom_id res chain seq x y z
N MET A 1 34.90 -19.87 -15.34
CA MET A 1 33.92 -20.55 -16.21
C MET A 1 32.70 -19.65 -16.28
N THR A 2 32.46 -19.02 -17.44
CA THR A 2 31.25 -18.23 -17.74
C THR A 2 30.53 -18.95 -18.89
N THR A 3 29.21 -18.94 -18.85
CA THR A 3 28.32 -20.06 -19.25
C THR A 3 27.94 -20.15 -20.74
N VAL A 4 28.81 -19.74 -21.67
CA VAL A 4 28.62 -20.06 -23.09
C VAL A 4 29.63 -21.13 -23.52
N GLY A 5 29.19 -22.38 -23.43
CA GLY A 5 29.98 -23.60 -23.55
C GLY A 5 30.32 -24.05 -24.97
N TYR A 6 30.85 -23.16 -25.81
CA TYR A 6 31.67 -23.59 -26.95
C TYR A 6 33.13 -23.40 -26.56
N GLY A 7 33.68 -24.42 -25.90
CA GLY A 7 35.09 -24.49 -25.53
C GLY A 7 36.03 -24.81 -26.69
N ASP A 8 35.52 -24.76 -27.93
CA ASP A 8 36.28 -25.09 -29.15
C ASP A 8 37.24 -23.96 -29.55
N LYS A 9 36.96 -22.71 -29.14
CA LYS A 9 37.81 -21.54 -29.47
C LYS A 9 38.09 -20.67 -28.24
N ALA A 10 39.28 -20.86 -27.68
CA ALA A 10 39.86 -19.99 -26.66
C ALA A 10 40.93 -19.06 -27.26
N PRO A 11 40.98 -17.77 -26.87
CA PRO A 11 42.01 -16.86 -27.34
C PRO A 11 43.40 -17.31 -26.83
N LYS A 12 44.28 -17.63 -27.78
CA LYS A 12 45.64 -18.10 -27.47
C LYS A 12 46.63 -16.95 -27.22
N SER A 13 46.40 -15.77 -27.81
CA SER A 13 47.26 -14.59 -27.66
C SER A 13 46.92 -13.79 -26.39
N GLY A 14 47.92 -13.12 -25.81
CA GLY A 14 47.74 -12.27 -24.62
C GLY A 14 46.69 -11.17 -24.82
N PHE A 15 46.72 -10.48 -25.97
CA PHE A 15 45.72 -9.48 -26.33
C PHE A 15 44.32 -10.07 -26.53
N GLY A 16 44.22 -11.27 -27.10
CA GLY A 16 42.94 -11.96 -27.24
C GLY A 16 42.32 -12.33 -25.89
N LYS A 17 43.15 -12.70 -24.90
CA LYS A 17 42.69 -12.97 -23.53
C LYS A 17 42.15 -11.71 -22.85
N ILE A 18 42.81 -10.56 -23.02
CA ILE A 18 42.36 -9.28 -22.48
C ILE A 18 41.02 -8.87 -23.12
N ALA A 19 40.91 -8.95 -24.45
CA ALA A 19 39.68 -8.62 -25.16
C ALA A 19 38.51 -9.51 -24.72
N ALA A 20 38.73 -10.82 -24.55
CA ALA A 20 37.72 -11.75 -24.06
C ALA A 20 37.31 -11.45 -22.61
N LEU A 21 38.25 -11.05 -21.75
CA LEU A 21 37.95 -10.67 -20.37
C LEU A 21 37.05 -9.43 -20.34
N VAL A 22 37.39 -8.37 -21.08
CA VAL A 22 36.57 -7.16 -21.19
C VAL A 22 35.17 -7.49 -21.73
N LEU A 23 35.09 -8.35 -22.75
CA LEU A 23 33.80 -8.77 -23.33
C LEU A 23 32.94 -9.54 -22.31
N MET A 24 33.54 -10.44 -21.52
CA MET A 24 32.83 -11.19 -20.47
C MET A 24 32.29 -10.26 -19.37
N PHE A 25 33.11 -9.33 -18.89
CA PHE A 25 32.67 -8.36 -17.88
C PHE A 25 31.56 -7.45 -18.41
N THR A 26 31.67 -7.00 -19.66
CA THR A 26 30.63 -6.18 -20.30
C THR A 26 29.32 -6.95 -20.41
N GLY A 27 29.36 -8.21 -20.85
CA GLY A 27 28.18 -9.06 -20.94
C GLY A 27 27.54 -9.32 -19.57
N LEU A 28 28.36 -9.57 -18.54
CA LEU A 28 27.88 -9.75 -17.17
C LEU A 28 27.16 -8.49 -16.65
N LEU A 29 27.80 -7.32 -16.80
CA LEU A 29 27.22 -6.04 -16.38
C LEU A 29 25.92 -5.73 -17.12
N PHE A 30 25.85 -6.05 -18.41
CA PHE A 30 24.65 -5.83 -19.22
C PHE A 30 23.47 -6.68 -18.75
N ILE A 31 23.67 -7.98 -18.52
CA ILE A 31 22.61 -8.89 -18.04
C ILE A 31 22.16 -8.51 -16.63
N SER A 32 23.11 -8.20 -15.73
CA SER A 32 22.79 -7.73 -14.37
C SER A 32 22.02 -6.41 -14.38
N GLY A 33 22.41 -5.46 -15.23
CA GLY A 33 21.72 -4.18 -15.39
C GLY A 33 20.29 -4.35 -15.91
N LEU A 34 20.08 -5.20 -16.91
CA LEU A 34 18.75 -5.50 -17.45
C LEU A 34 17.85 -6.14 -16.36
N THR A 35 18.39 -7.12 -15.63
CA THR A 35 17.69 -7.80 -14.54
C THR A 35 17.31 -6.82 -13.43
N ALA A 36 18.25 -5.97 -13.02
CA ALA A 36 18.02 -4.95 -12.00
C ALA A 36 16.99 -3.91 -12.46
N SER A 37 17.01 -3.51 -13.73
CA SER A 37 16.04 -2.55 -14.29
C SER A 37 14.62 -3.12 -14.31
N ILE A 38 14.45 -4.38 -14.74
CA ILE A 38 13.14 -5.05 -14.74
C ILE A 38 12.63 -5.22 -13.31
N ALA A 39 13.48 -5.73 -12.40
CA ALA A 39 13.12 -5.89 -10.99
C ALA A 39 12.77 -4.55 -10.34
N SER A 40 13.59 -3.51 -10.55
CA SER A 40 13.35 -2.17 -10.01
C SER A 40 12.08 -1.54 -10.58
N SER A 41 11.80 -1.70 -11.88
CA SER A 41 10.54 -1.21 -12.46
C SER A 41 9.32 -1.88 -11.83
N LEU A 42 9.39 -3.20 -11.59
CA LEU A 42 8.31 -3.92 -10.94
C LEU A 42 8.11 -3.47 -9.49
N THR A 43 9.21 -3.25 -8.76
CA THR A 43 9.20 -2.73 -7.39
C THR A 43 8.68 -1.29 -7.32
N VAL A 44 9.15 -0.38 -8.19
CA VAL A 44 8.69 1.02 -8.23
C VAL A 44 7.21 1.12 -8.58
N THR A 45 6.70 0.25 -9.46
CA THR A 45 5.27 0.20 -9.79
C THR A 45 4.41 -0.24 -8.59
N GLN A 46 4.97 -1.00 -7.64
CA GLN A 46 4.27 -1.41 -6.42
C GLN A 46 4.42 -0.40 -5.27
N LEU A 47 5.52 0.37 -5.23
CA LEU A 47 5.79 1.38 -4.19
C LEU A 47 5.17 2.75 -4.48
N ASN A 48 4.94 3.11 -5.75
CA ASN A 48 4.27 4.36 -6.12
C ASN A 48 2.75 4.19 -6.08
N SER A 49 2.21 4.12 -4.86
CA SER A 49 0.92 4.75 -4.57
C SER A 49 1.09 6.25 -4.82
N ASP A 50 0.84 6.68 -6.06
CA ASP A 50 1.13 8.02 -6.55
C ASP A 50 0.56 9.12 -5.64
N PRO A 51 1.41 9.98 -5.01
CA PRO A 51 0.94 11.12 -4.23
C PRO A 51 0.07 12.09 -5.04
N ASP A 52 0.25 12.13 -6.37
CA ASP A 52 -0.60 12.94 -7.25
C ASP A 52 -2.00 12.35 -7.40
N SER A 53 -2.17 11.03 -7.25
CA SER A 53 -3.49 10.38 -7.31
C SER A 53 -4.41 10.86 -6.19
N PHE A 54 -3.90 11.12 -4.99
CA PHE A 54 -4.75 11.64 -3.91
C PHE A 54 -5.18 13.09 -4.16
N ASN A 55 -4.26 13.92 -4.67
CA ASN A 55 -4.54 15.32 -4.99
C ASN A 55 -5.53 15.48 -6.15
N GLU A 56 -5.61 14.51 -7.07
CA GLU A 56 -6.58 14.47 -8.17
C GLU A 56 -8.03 14.58 -7.68
N PHE A 57 -8.32 14.07 -6.49
CA PHE A 57 -9.66 14.09 -5.90
C PHE A 57 -10.04 15.41 -5.23
N LYS A 58 -9.11 16.38 -5.09
CA LYS A 58 -9.39 17.67 -4.41
C LYS A 58 -10.47 18.50 -5.10
N GLU A 59 -10.56 18.39 -6.41
CA GLU A 59 -11.51 19.11 -7.27
C GLU A 59 -12.77 18.28 -7.56
N ARG A 60 -12.84 17.02 -7.10
CA ARG A 60 -13.93 16.08 -7.38
C ARG A 60 -14.92 16.02 -6.23
N LYS A 61 -16.10 15.45 -6.51
CA LYS A 61 -17.11 15.14 -5.48
C LYS A 61 -16.65 13.97 -4.63
N VAL A 62 -16.25 14.23 -3.40
CA VAL A 62 -15.77 13.20 -2.47
C VAL A 62 -16.74 13.05 -1.30
N GLY A 63 -16.89 11.82 -0.80
CA GLY A 63 -17.71 11.51 0.37
C GLY A 63 -16.87 11.12 1.57
N SER A 64 -17.32 11.46 2.78
CA SER A 64 -16.76 10.92 4.02
C SER A 64 -17.81 10.91 5.15
N VAL A 65 -17.53 10.23 6.27
CA VAL A 65 -18.44 10.15 7.42
C VAL A 65 -18.29 11.40 8.29
N LYS A 66 -19.39 12.06 8.66
CA LYS A 66 -19.39 13.28 9.48
C LYS A 66 -18.72 13.07 10.85
N ASN A 67 -18.09 14.13 11.37
CA ASN A 67 -17.48 14.16 12.72
C ASN A 67 -16.37 13.12 12.95
N THR A 68 -15.57 12.84 11.92
CA THR A 68 -14.45 11.88 11.98
C THR A 68 -13.12 12.57 11.66
N GLY A 69 -12.00 11.90 12.01
CA GLY A 69 -10.65 12.37 11.69
C GLY A 69 -10.48 12.66 10.20
N THR A 70 -11.01 11.79 9.33
CA THR A 70 -11.00 11.97 7.87
C THR A 70 -11.62 13.29 7.45
N THR A 71 -12.76 13.70 8.01
CA THR A 71 -13.38 14.98 7.65
C THR A 71 -12.55 16.19 8.07
N GLY A 72 -11.84 16.11 9.19
CA GLY A 72 -10.88 17.13 9.61
C GLY A 72 -9.71 17.22 8.64
N PHE A 73 -9.15 16.07 8.25
CA PHE A 73 -8.08 15.97 7.28
C PHE A 73 -8.46 16.55 5.91
N LEU A 74 -9.61 16.14 5.33
CA LEU A 74 -10.04 16.63 4.02
C LEU A 74 -10.23 18.16 4.00
N LYS A 75 -10.78 18.73 5.08
CA LYS A 75 -10.92 20.19 5.23
C LYS A 75 -9.56 20.89 5.35
N ALA A 76 -8.64 20.34 6.14
CA ALA A 76 -7.29 20.89 6.31
C ALA A 76 -6.47 20.86 5.01
N HIS A 77 -6.77 19.91 4.11
CA HIS A 77 -6.09 19.73 2.83
C HIS A 77 -6.85 20.34 1.63
N PHE A 78 -7.82 21.22 1.87
CA PHE A 78 -8.51 22.03 0.86
C PHE A 78 -9.31 21.24 -0.20
N PHE A 79 -9.92 20.12 0.18
CA PHE A 79 -10.92 19.46 -0.68
C PHE A 79 -12.15 20.36 -0.84
N LYS A 80 -12.59 20.57 -2.08
CA LYS A 80 -13.60 21.59 -2.41
C LYS A 80 -15.05 21.11 -2.28
N ASP A 81 -15.34 19.87 -2.67
CA ASP A 81 -16.70 19.32 -2.73
C ASP A 81 -16.81 18.05 -1.87
N ILE A 82 -17.00 18.25 -0.56
CA ILE A 82 -17.07 17.17 0.44
C ILE A 82 -18.52 16.92 0.84
N HIS A 83 -19.04 15.76 0.47
CA HIS A 83 -20.33 15.23 0.92
C HIS A 83 -20.16 14.46 2.23
N LEU A 84 -20.94 14.83 3.25
CA LEU A 84 -20.85 14.21 4.58
C LEU A 84 -22.04 13.28 4.81
N TYR A 85 -21.74 12.06 5.29
CA TYR A 85 -22.72 11.02 5.55
C TYR A 85 -22.76 10.65 7.04
N ASP A 86 -23.88 10.07 7.48
CA ASP A 86 -24.05 9.66 8.88
C ASP A 86 -23.38 8.32 9.16
N ASN A 87 -23.29 7.48 8.14
CA ASN A 87 -22.64 6.18 8.21
C ASN A 87 -21.95 5.82 6.89
N VAL A 88 -21.07 4.83 6.94
CA VAL A 88 -20.30 4.36 5.78
C VAL A 88 -21.20 3.77 4.69
N THR A 89 -22.30 3.12 5.06
CA THR A 89 -23.19 2.46 4.10
C THR A 89 -23.83 3.45 3.15
N GLU A 90 -24.35 4.57 3.67
CA GLU A 90 -24.95 5.64 2.86
C GLU A 90 -23.95 6.21 1.85
N GLY A 91 -22.73 6.48 2.30
CA GLY A 91 -21.66 6.98 1.42
C GLY A 91 -21.27 5.98 0.33
N LEU A 92 -21.21 4.69 0.64
CA LEU A 92 -20.92 3.64 -0.35
C LEU A 92 -22.07 3.46 -1.36
N ILE A 93 -23.32 3.61 -0.93
CA ILE A 93 -24.48 3.58 -1.83
C ILE A 93 -24.43 4.77 -2.80
N ASP A 94 -24.14 5.97 -2.31
CA ASP A 94 -24.04 7.16 -3.14
C ASP A 94 -22.84 7.12 -4.09
N LEU A 95 -21.74 6.47 -3.69
CA LEU A 95 -20.62 6.15 -4.59
C LEU A 95 -21.05 5.19 -5.71
N LYS A 96 -21.76 4.10 -5.35
CA LYS A 96 -22.28 3.12 -6.31
C LYS A 96 -23.27 3.77 -7.30
N ASP A 97 -24.09 4.71 -6.83
CA ASP A 97 -25.06 5.44 -7.64
C ASP A 97 -24.45 6.61 -8.45
N ASN A 98 -23.11 6.76 -8.44
CA ASN A 98 -22.35 7.83 -9.12
C ASN A 98 -22.74 9.26 -8.69
N LYS A 99 -23.23 9.44 -7.47
CA LYS A 99 -23.50 10.78 -6.91
C LYS A 99 -22.23 11.46 -6.41
N ILE A 100 -21.25 10.66 -6.02
CA ILE A 100 -19.88 11.06 -5.68
C ILE A 100 -18.89 10.23 -6.50
N GLU A 101 -17.67 10.73 -6.68
CA GLU A 101 -16.62 10.07 -7.46
C GLU A 101 -15.69 9.22 -6.60
N ALA A 102 -15.52 9.57 -5.32
CA ALA A 102 -14.74 8.79 -4.37
C ALA A 102 -15.31 8.88 -2.96
N PHE A 103 -15.21 7.80 -2.19
CA PHE A 103 -15.53 7.79 -0.77
C PHE A 103 -14.26 7.55 0.05
N MET A 104 -13.96 8.46 0.97
CA MET A 104 -12.72 8.52 1.72
C MET A 104 -12.99 8.22 3.19
N TYR A 105 -12.47 7.09 3.66
CA TYR A 105 -12.62 6.64 5.04
C TYR A 105 -11.63 5.51 5.37
N ASP A 106 -11.67 5.01 6.60
CA ASP A 106 -10.80 3.96 7.12
C ASP A 106 -10.85 2.67 6.30
N GLU A 107 -9.68 2.22 5.83
CA GLU A 107 -9.52 1.03 4.99
C GLU A 107 -10.15 -0.25 5.60
N PRO A 108 -9.92 -0.61 6.88
CA PRO A 108 -10.52 -1.80 7.48
C PRO A 108 -12.05 -1.79 7.44
N ILE A 109 -12.65 -0.63 7.71
CA ILE A 109 -14.10 -0.47 7.74
C ILE A 109 -14.68 -0.57 6.34
N LEU A 110 -14.03 0.06 5.35
CA LEU A 110 -14.43 -0.01 3.95
C LEU A 110 -14.34 -1.45 3.41
N LYS A 111 -13.22 -2.13 3.64
CA LYS A 111 -13.03 -3.54 3.23
C LYS A 111 -14.11 -4.43 3.79
N TYR A 112 -14.34 -4.36 5.10
CA TYR A 112 -15.36 -5.15 5.77
C TYR A 112 -16.76 -4.87 5.19
N ARG A 113 -17.12 -3.60 4.99
CA ARG A 113 -18.46 -3.23 4.52
C ARG A 113 -18.71 -3.67 3.07
N ILE A 114 -17.71 -3.55 2.20
CA ILE A 114 -17.79 -4.00 0.81
C ILE A 114 -17.89 -5.54 0.73
N GLN A 115 -17.15 -6.26 1.58
CA GLN A 115 -17.22 -7.73 1.63
C GLN A 115 -18.56 -8.24 2.16
N GLN A 116 -19.16 -7.52 3.11
CA GLN A 116 -20.43 -7.92 3.73
C GLN A 116 -21.65 -7.74 2.81
N ASP A 117 -21.63 -6.73 1.94
CA ASP A 117 -22.75 -6.40 1.04
C ASP A 117 -22.39 -6.70 -0.42
N SER A 118 -22.97 -7.78 -0.96
CA SER A 118 -22.73 -8.20 -2.34
C SER A 118 -23.11 -7.15 -3.39
N THR A 119 -23.98 -6.19 -3.06
CA THR A 119 -24.35 -5.09 -3.98
C THR A 119 -23.23 -4.07 -4.17
N LEU A 120 -22.26 -4.03 -3.24
CA LEU A 120 -21.09 -3.16 -3.26
C LEU A 120 -19.86 -3.81 -3.89
N GLY A 121 -19.92 -5.07 -4.30
CA GLY A 121 -18.76 -5.81 -4.85
C GLY A 121 -18.19 -5.27 -6.17
N ARG A 122 -18.83 -4.27 -6.78
CA ARG A 122 -18.28 -3.51 -7.93
C ARG A 122 -17.36 -2.36 -7.52
N LEU A 123 -17.40 -1.96 -6.25
CA LEU A 123 -16.55 -0.92 -5.70
C LEU A 123 -15.17 -1.50 -5.41
N ASN A 124 -14.13 -0.75 -5.77
CA ASN A 124 -12.75 -1.11 -5.51
C ASN A 124 -12.13 -0.09 -4.57
N ILE A 125 -11.30 -0.56 -3.65
CA ILE A 125 -10.47 0.30 -2.82
C ILE A 125 -9.20 0.61 -3.61
N LEU A 126 -8.94 1.89 -3.81
CA LEU A 126 -7.72 2.35 -4.47
C LEU A 126 -6.53 2.20 -3.52
N PRO A 127 -5.32 1.87 -4.02
CA PRO A 127 -4.11 1.74 -3.21
C PRO A 127 -3.54 3.11 -2.81
N VAL A 128 -4.40 4.01 -2.34
CA VAL A 128 -4.07 5.39 -1.95
C VAL A 128 -4.30 5.52 -0.45
N LYS A 129 -3.22 5.69 0.31
CA LYS A 129 -3.25 5.91 1.75
C LYS A 129 -3.01 7.39 2.06
N PHE A 130 -3.78 7.94 2.98
CA PHE A 130 -3.65 9.30 3.49
C PHE A 130 -3.92 9.27 4.99
N ASP A 131 -3.37 10.24 5.73
CA ASP A 131 -3.58 10.38 7.19
C ASP A 131 -3.44 9.05 7.95
N VAL A 132 -2.30 8.36 7.77
CA VAL A 132 -2.09 7.05 8.41
C VAL A 132 -2.10 7.21 9.93
N GLN A 133 -3.12 6.63 10.55
CA GLN A 133 -3.38 6.69 11.98
C GLN A 133 -3.44 5.28 12.55
N PHE A 134 -2.98 5.14 13.80
CA PHE A 134 -3.07 3.89 14.55
C PHE A 134 -4.33 3.88 15.40
N TYR A 135 -5.03 2.74 15.40
CA TYR A 135 -6.08 2.50 16.39
C TYR A 135 -5.46 2.29 17.77
N ALA A 136 -6.07 2.87 18.79
CA ALA A 136 -5.59 2.80 20.16
C ALA A 136 -6.76 2.67 21.14
N PHE A 137 -6.49 2.11 22.31
CA PHE A 137 -7.43 2.12 23.42
C PHE A 137 -7.30 3.43 24.19
N GLY A 138 -8.42 4.14 24.37
CA GLY A 138 -8.47 5.32 25.23
C GLY A 138 -8.56 4.93 26.69
N LEU A 139 -7.66 5.48 27.52
CA LEU A 139 -7.62 5.24 28.97
C LEU A 139 -7.63 6.57 29.74
N ALA A 140 -8.15 6.54 30.97
CA ALA A 140 -8.05 7.69 31.87
C ALA A 140 -6.59 7.91 32.27
N LYS A 141 -6.15 9.17 32.33
CA LYS A 141 -4.73 9.54 32.50
C LYS A 141 -4.09 9.04 33.80
N ASP A 142 -4.89 8.75 34.82
CA ASP A 142 -4.46 8.27 36.13
C ASP A 142 -4.25 6.75 36.19
N GLN A 143 -4.61 6.01 35.13
CA GLN A 143 -4.59 4.55 35.09
C GLN A 143 -3.29 3.96 34.51
N THR A 144 -2.12 4.42 34.99
CA THR A 144 -0.81 4.04 34.42
C THR A 144 -0.53 2.54 34.48
N VAL A 145 -0.96 1.85 35.53
CA VAL A 145 -0.77 0.38 35.65
C VAL A 145 -1.57 -0.37 34.58
N LEU A 146 -2.79 0.08 34.32
CA LEU A 146 -3.65 -0.51 33.30
C LEU A 146 -3.15 -0.21 31.88
N GLU A 147 -2.67 1.01 31.65
CA GLU A 147 -2.04 1.42 30.40
C GLU A 147 -0.86 0.50 30.05
N GLN A 148 0.04 0.25 31.01
CA GLN A 148 1.19 -0.63 30.82
C GLN A 148 0.77 -2.07 30.53
N ALA A 149 -0.18 -2.60 31.31
CA ALA A 149 -0.67 -3.97 31.13
C ALA A 149 -1.33 -4.17 29.75
N ILE A 150 -2.15 -3.21 29.30
CA ILE A 150 -2.81 -3.26 27.99
C ILE A 150 -1.77 -3.12 26.87
N SER A 151 -0.86 -2.15 26.97
CA SER A 151 0.15 -1.90 25.94
C SER A 151 1.07 -3.10 25.74
N GLN A 152 1.55 -3.71 26.83
CA GLN A 152 2.35 -4.93 26.76
C GLN A 152 1.55 -6.08 26.11
N ARG A 153 0.29 -6.25 26.51
CA ARG A 153 -0.53 -7.34 25.98
C ARG A 153 -0.85 -7.18 24.50
N ILE A 154 -1.02 -5.94 24.02
CA ILE A 154 -1.19 -5.65 22.59
C ILE A 154 0.04 -6.10 21.81
N LEU A 155 1.25 -5.73 22.27
CA LEU A 155 2.50 -6.14 21.61
C LEU A 155 2.64 -7.66 21.56
N GLU A 156 2.37 -8.34 22.67
CA GLU A 156 2.40 -9.81 22.72
C GLU A 156 1.42 -10.45 21.73
N ILE A 157 0.23 -9.86 21.53
CA ILE A 157 -0.77 -10.37 20.58
C ILE A 157 -0.33 -10.08 19.14
N MET A 158 0.20 -8.89 18.86
CA MET A 158 0.65 -8.51 17.52
C MET A 158 1.79 -9.40 17.01
N GLU A 159 2.61 -9.96 17.91
CA GLU A 159 3.67 -10.91 17.56
C GLU A 159 3.16 -12.33 17.28
N THR A 160 1.88 -12.65 17.53
CA THR A 160 1.39 -14.02 17.32
C THR A 160 0.92 -14.28 15.89
N ASN A 161 0.94 -15.55 15.50
CA ASN A 161 0.44 -15.96 14.18
C ASN A 161 -1.07 -15.75 14.05
N GLU A 162 -1.82 -15.87 15.16
CA GLU A 162 -3.27 -15.65 15.17
C GLU A 162 -3.64 -14.23 14.74
N TRP A 163 -2.84 -13.23 15.11
CA TRP A 163 -3.03 -11.85 14.65
C TRP A 163 -2.86 -11.73 13.14
N GLN A 164 -1.82 -12.34 12.57
CA GLN A 164 -1.58 -12.34 11.12
C GLN A 164 -2.70 -13.08 10.35
N VAL A 165 -3.21 -14.19 10.92
CA VAL A 165 -4.37 -14.92 10.38
C VAL A 165 -5.62 -14.03 10.38
N LEU A 166 -5.88 -13.32 11.48
CA LEU A 166 -7.01 -12.41 11.61
C LEU A 166 -6.94 -11.29 10.56
N LEU A 167 -5.79 -10.63 10.41
CA LEU A 167 -5.62 -9.61 9.38
C LEU A 167 -5.87 -10.16 7.98
N SER A 168 -5.35 -11.35 7.69
CA SER A 168 -5.55 -12.02 6.40
C SER A 168 -7.02 -12.34 6.11
N GLU A 169 -7.80 -12.75 7.13
CA GLU A 169 -9.24 -13.01 7.01
C GLU A 169 -10.01 -11.77 6.52
N TYR A 170 -9.63 -10.58 7.00
CA TYR A 170 -10.21 -9.31 6.56
C TYR A 170 -9.51 -8.70 5.34
N GLY A 171 -8.53 -9.40 4.75
CA GLY A 171 -7.75 -8.90 3.61
C GLY A 171 -6.91 -7.67 3.94
N LEU A 172 -6.45 -7.56 5.19
CA LEU A 172 -5.60 -6.48 5.69
C LEU A 172 -4.15 -6.95 5.80
N THR A 173 -3.23 -5.99 5.73
CA THR A 173 -1.80 -6.20 5.95
C THR A 173 -1.30 -5.16 6.93
N GLU A 174 -0.32 -5.51 7.77
CA GLU A 174 0.38 -4.52 8.58
C GLU A 174 1.07 -3.48 7.67
N ILE A 175 1.16 -2.25 8.18
CA ILE A 175 1.74 -1.09 7.48
C ILE A 175 3.24 -1.08 7.68
#